data_AF-A0A496V3I0-F1
#
_entry.id   AF-A0A496V3I0-F1
#
_cell.length_a   1.000
_cell.length_b   1.000
_cell.length_c   1.000
_cell.angle_alpha   90.00
_cell.angle_beta   90.00
_cell.angle_gamma   90.00
#
_symmetry.space_group_name_H-M   'P 1'
#
loop_
_entity.id
_entity.type
_entity.pdbx_description
1 polymer ?
#
loop_
_entity_poly.entity_id
_entity_poly.type
_entity_poly.pdbx_seq_one_letter_code
_entity_poly.pdbx_strand_id
1 'polypeptide(L)'
;MSKGVHTKKGIVGEVPLEADGSLYVEVPPNVAWIVQALDANKRAVYTLQRLFSTQAGKKYTLSIPRSQFAGSCGGCHGSLTEKPTDGIGPFDIVTESSKVMATWNKQEHKRRNPAAKGAKMTDFISIDYVKDVQPILDKKCVKCHGSHTALDLTAEKTKHYTRSYETLHRLKEPDSGNFADKKSINEREALSSQSALIDLLMTQQHRYLTDEELLTLIRWIDIGATFKGVF
;
A
#
# COMPACT_ATOMS: atom_id res chain seq x y z
N MET A 1 2.25 6.25 -18.47
CA MET A 1 2.03 7.66 -18.11
C MET A 1 0.77 7.69 -17.26
N SER A 2 0.80 8.44 -16.16
CA SER A 2 -0.29 8.57 -15.18
C SER A 2 -0.75 10.03 -15.17
N LYS A 3 -2.00 10.29 -14.75
CA LYS A 3 -2.49 11.66 -14.47
C LYS A 3 -2.28 12.05 -13.00
N GLY A 4 -1.68 11.17 -12.19
CA GLY A 4 -1.18 11.45 -10.84
C GLY A 4 0.36 11.52 -10.78
N VAL A 5 0.90 11.61 -9.58
CA VAL A 5 2.35 11.77 -9.33
C VAL A 5 3.14 10.46 -9.33
N HIS A 6 2.45 9.32 -9.34
CA HIS A 6 3.10 8.02 -9.22
C HIS A 6 3.56 7.43 -10.55
N THR A 7 4.70 6.76 -10.49
CA THR A 7 5.15 5.83 -11.52
C THR A 7 4.40 4.50 -11.37
N LYS A 8 4.57 3.60 -12.34
CA LYS A 8 3.97 2.27 -12.31
C LYS A 8 4.57 1.47 -11.14
N LYS A 9 3.71 0.84 -10.35
CA LYS A 9 4.09 -0.05 -9.25
C LYS A 9 3.32 -1.36 -9.34
N GLY A 10 3.93 -2.43 -8.82
CA GLY A 10 3.30 -3.73 -8.64
C GLY A 10 3.40 -4.13 -7.17
N ILE A 11 2.48 -4.97 -6.73
CA ILE A 11 2.47 -5.51 -5.37
C ILE A 11 3.34 -6.76 -5.37
N VAL A 12 4.48 -6.66 -4.67
CA VAL A 12 5.44 -7.76 -4.50
C VAL A 12 4.87 -8.86 -3.59
N GLY A 13 4.07 -8.46 -2.59
CA GLY A 13 3.38 -9.37 -1.70
C GLY A 13 2.60 -8.62 -0.63
N GLU A 14 1.58 -9.28 -0.11
CA GLU A 14 0.83 -8.87 1.08
C GLU A 14 1.08 -9.92 2.16
N VAL A 15 1.56 -9.51 3.33
CA VAL A 15 1.90 -10.41 4.43
C VAL A 15 1.13 -9.96 5.67
N PRO A 16 0.42 -10.85 6.38
CA PRO A 16 -0.23 -10.49 7.62
C PRO A 16 0.80 -10.07 8.66
N LEU A 17 0.44 -9.08 9.49
CA LEU A 17 1.21 -8.73 10.67
C LEU A 17 0.97 -9.76 11.77
N GLU A 18 2.03 -10.10 12.50
CA GLU A 18 1.90 -10.87 13.73
C GLU A 18 1.22 -10.02 14.82
N ALA A 19 0.77 -10.66 15.90
CA ALA A 19 0.07 -9.98 17.00
C ALA A 19 0.94 -8.91 17.70
N ASP A 20 2.27 -9.05 17.65
CA ASP A 20 3.23 -8.07 18.17
C ASP A 20 3.59 -6.96 17.15
N GLY A 21 2.93 -6.95 15.99
CA GLY A 21 3.17 -6.01 14.88
C GLY A 21 4.42 -6.31 14.06
N SER A 22 5.11 -7.42 14.32
CA SER A 22 6.29 -7.81 13.55
C SER A 22 5.95 -8.43 12.20
N LEU A 23 6.86 -8.30 11.24
CA LEU A 23 6.81 -8.96 9.94
C LEU A 23 8.20 -9.41 9.52
N TYR A 24 8.26 -10.54 8.80
CA TYR A 24 9.49 -11.06 8.21
C TYR A 24 9.19 -11.56 6.82
N VAL A 25 9.66 -10.82 5.81
CA VAL A 25 9.34 -11.06 4.40
C VAL A 25 10.63 -11.10 3.58
N GLU A 26 10.67 -12.03 2.63
CA GLU A 26 11.69 -12.08 1.61
C GLU A 26 11.23 -11.23 0.43
N VAL A 27 12.08 -10.32 -0.01
CA VAL A 27 11.80 -9.44 -1.14
C VAL A 27 12.79 -9.72 -2.27
N PRO A 28 12.41 -9.47 -3.53
CA PRO A 28 13.29 -9.66 -4.66
C PRO A 28 14.56 -8.80 -4.52
N PRO A 29 15.75 -9.37 -4.79
CA PRO A 29 16.98 -8.60 -4.73
C PRO A 29 17.03 -7.60 -5.89
N ASN A 30 17.69 -6.46 -5.67
CA ASN A 30 17.92 -5.42 -6.68
C ASN A 30 16.63 -4.84 -7.31
N VAL A 31 15.48 -5.04 -6.68
CA VAL A 31 14.21 -4.38 -7.02
C VAL A 31 13.94 -3.32 -5.96
N ALA A 32 13.49 -2.15 -6.40
CA ALA A 32 13.09 -1.09 -5.52
C ALA A 32 11.69 -1.34 -4.96
N TRP A 33 11.49 -1.21 -3.66
CA TRP A 33 10.21 -1.46 -3.00
C TRP A 33 9.90 -0.39 -1.94
N ILE A 34 8.61 -0.27 -1.62
CA ILE A 34 8.06 0.56 -0.54
C ILE A 34 7.19 -0.33 0.34
N VAL A 35 6.83 0.16 1.53
CA VAL A 35 5.96 -0.57 2.47
C VAL A 35 4.68 0.21 2.69
N GLN A 36 3.56 -0.50 2.68
CA GLN A 36 2.25 0.03 3.03
C GLN A 36 1.68 -0.77 4.20
N ALA A 37 1.11 -0.07 5.18
CA ALA A 37 0.31 -0.69 6.22
C ALA A 37 -1.14 -0.75 5.72
N LEU A 38 -1.76 -1.93 5.82
CA LEU A 38 -3.11 -2.18 5.35
C LEU A 38 -4.06 -2.41 6.53
N ASP A 39 -5.33 -2.00 6.39
CA ASP A 39 -6.39 -2.35 7.33
C ASP A 39 -6.96 -3.77 7.08
N ALA A 40 -7.96 -4.17 7.88
CA ALA A 40 -8.63 -5.47 7.75
C ALA A 40 -9.34 -5.67 6.39
N ASN A 41 -9.66 -4.59 5.68
CA ASN A 41 -10.25 -4.60 4.35
C ASN A 41 -9.19 -4.48 3.24
N LYS A 42 -7.90 -4.63 3.59
CA LYS A 42 -6.74 -4.52 2.70
C LYS A 42 -6.54 -3.14 2.08
N ARG A 43 -7.08 -2.08 2.69
CA ARG A 43 -6.88 -0.70 2.24
C ARG A 43 -5.62 -0.13 2.86
N ALA A 44 -4.77 0.52 2.08
CA ALA A 44 -3.62 1.23 2.64
C ALA A 44 -4.08 2.36 3.56
N VAL A 45 -3.63 2.31 4.82
CA VAL A 45 -3.84 3.36 5.84
C VAL A 45 -2.60 4.22 6.04
N TYR A 46 -1.43 3.71 5.63
CA TYR A 46 -0.18 4.44 5.66
C TYR A 46 0.76 3.92 4.57
N THR A 47 1.40 4.84 3.85
CA THR A 47 2.43 4.53 2.86
C THR A 47 3.76 5.10 3.33
N LEU A 48 4.75 4.24 3.54
CA LEU A 48 6.12 4.67 3.78
C LEU A 48 6.71 5.16 2.45
N GLN A 49 6.72 6.48 2.24
CA GLN A 49 7.25 7.15 1.03
C GLN A 49 8.79 7.14 1.01
N ARG A 50 9.40 5.99 1.30
CA ARG A 50 10.84 5.76 1.22
C ARG A 50 11.09 4.53 0.36
N LEU A 51 11.88 4.73 -0.68
CA LEU A 51 12.33 3.65 -1.55
C LEU A 51 13.43 2.86 -0.84
N PHE A 52 13.25 1.55 -0.76
CA PHE A 52 14.26 0.61 -0.29
C PHE A 52 14.74 -0.24 -1.45
N SER A 53 16.00 -0.66 -1.38
CA SER A 53 16.55 -1.70 -2.23
C SER A 53 17.44 -2.59 -1.39
N THR A 54 17.36 -3.89 -1.64
CA THR A 54 18.09 -4.89 -0.87
C THR A 54 18.90 -5.75 -1.83
N GLN A 55 20.19 -5.92 -1.56
CA GLN A 55 21.02 -6.85 -2.31
C GLN A 55 20.70 -8.30 -1.89
N ALA A 56 21.00 -9.27 -2.76
CA ALA A 56 20.83 -10.68 -2.45
C ALA A 56 21.57 -11.06 -1.15
N GLY A 57 20.87 -11.76 -0.25
CA GLY A 57 21.40 -12.19 1.05
C GLY A 57 21.49 -11.10 2.13
N LYS A 58 21.17 -9.83 1.82
CA LYS A 58 21.11 -8.76 2.82
C LYS A 58 19.76 -8.74 3.53
N LYS A 59 19.78 -8.43 4.82
CA LYS A 59 18.58 -8.18 5.63
C LYS A 59 18.45 -6.69 5.88
N TYR A 60 17.23 -6.19 5.75
CA TYR A 60 16.89 -4.82 6.11
C TYR A 60 15.98 -4.85 7.34
N THR A 61 16.36 -4.13 8.40
CA THR A 61 15.56 -4.03 9.62
C THR A 61 14.98 -2.63 9.69
N LEU A 62 13.67 -2.50 9.43
CA LEU A 62 12.97 -1.20 9.36
C LEU A 62 12.65 -0.61 10.74
N SER A 63 12.63 -1.44 11.78
CA SER A 63 12.33 -1.02 13.13
C SER A 63 13.06 -1.90 14.13
N ILE A 64 13.54 -1.30 15.20
CA ILE A 64 14.01 -2.02 16.37
C ILE A 64 12.80 -2.29 17.27
N PRO A 65 12.73 -3.44 17.95
CA PRO A 65 11.68 -3.68 18.93
C PRO A 65 11.64 -2.55 19.95
N ARG A 66 10.43 -2.16 20.38
CA ARG A 66 10.25 -1.06 21.33
C ARG A 66 11.04 -1.28 22.63
N SER A 67 11.18 -2.53 23.06
CA SER A 67 12.01 -2.93 24.22
C SER A 67 13.50 -2.57 24.08
N GLN A 68 13.99 -2.35 22.84
CA GLN A 68 15.37 -1.99 22.55
C GLN A 68 15.53 -0.52 22.12
N PHE A 69 14.43 0.23 21.99
CA PHE A 69 14.48 1.64 21.62
C PHE A 69 15.39 2.44 22.54
N ALA A 70 15.28 2.21 23.85
CA ALA A 70 16.13 2.81 24.87
C ALA A 70 17.62 2.65 24.51
N GLY A 71 18.11 1.40 24.43
CA GLY A 71 19.53 1.11 24.22
C GLY A 71 20.08 1.46 22.84
N SER A 72 19.25 1.55 21.79
CA SER A 72 19.72 1.79 20.41
C SER A 72 19.42 3.20 19.86
N CYS A 73 18.40 3.89 20.36
CA CYS A 73 18.00 5.22 19.89
C CYS A 73 17.99 6.26 21.02
N GLY A 74 17.71 5.83 22.26
CA GLY A 74 17.63 6.72 23.42
C GLY A 74 18.92 7.44 23.76
N GLY A 75 20.07 6.90 23.36
CA GLY A 75 21.37 7.57 23.51
C GLY A 75 21.48 8.90 22.75
N CYS A 76 20.83 9.01 21.58
CA CYS A 76 20.85 10.24 20.75
C CYS A 76 19.52 11.01 20.78
N HIS A 77 18.39 10.32 20.92
CA HIS A 77 17.05 10.92 20.92
C HIS A 77 16.46 11.15 22.32
N GLY A 78 17.21 10.80 23.37
CA GLY A 78 16.72 10.84 24.74
C GLY A 78 15.75 9.70 25.05
N SER A 79 15.46 9.52 26.34
CA SER A 79 14.49 8.52 26.77
C SER A 79 13.06 8.93 26.42
N LEU A 80 12.24 7.95 26.01
CA LEU A 80 10.79 8.12 25.83
C LEU A 80 10.06 8.48 27.14
N THR A 81 10.68 8.21 28.29
CA THR A 81 10.14 8.49 29.62
C THR A 81 10.74 9.73 30.26
N GLU A 82 11.56 10.48 29.52
CA GLU A 82 12.32 11.67 29.97
C GLU A 82 13.36 11.39 31.08
N LYS A 83 13.45 10.15 31.58
CA LYS A 83 14.47 9.73 32.54
C LYS A 83 15.74 9.29 31.80
N PRO A 84 16.91 9.93 32.02
CA PRO A 84 18.14 9.59 31.30
C PRO A 84 18.58 8.13 31.48
N THR A 85 18.34 7.54 32.64
CA THR A 85 18.66 6.13 32.95
C THR A 85 17.85 5.15 32.12
N ASP A 86 16.65 5.53 31.70
CA ASP A 86 15.78 4.69 30.89
C ASP A 86 16.19 4.70 29.40
N GLY A 87 17.13 5.58 29.02
CA GLY A 87 17.84 5.52 27.73
C GLY A 87 18.91 4.43 27.68
N ILE A 88 19.21 3.78 28.81
CA ILE A 88 20.10 2.63 28.87
C ILE A 88 19.21 1.39 28.95
N GLY A 89 18.74 0.94 27.79
CA GLY A 89 17.96 -0.30 27.68
C GLY A 89 18.82 -1.54 27.94
N PRO A 90 18.21 -2.72 28.13
CA PRO A 90 18.97 -3.96 28.26
C PRO A 90 19.91 -4.13 27.05
N PHE A 91 21.19 -4.39 27.32
CA PHE A 91 22.16 -4.68 26.27
C PHE A 91 21.82 -6.04 25.66
N ASP A 92 21.39 -6.03 24.41
CA ASP A 92 21.13 -7.25 23.67
C ASP A 92 22.45 -7.85 23.15
N ILE A 93 23.19 -8.52 24.04
CA ILE A 93 24.46 -9.19 23.70
C ILE A 93 24.21 -10.39 22.76
N VAL A 94 22.98 -10.93 22.71
CA VAL A 94 22.59 -12.08 21.89
C VAL A 94 21.20 -11.88 21.25
N THR A 95 21.09 -10.87 20.38
CA THR A 95 20.01 -10.63 19.38
C THR A 95 18.57 -11.11 19.73
N GLU A 96 18.05 -10.93 20.94
CA GLU A 96 16.60 -11.11 21.17
C GLU A 96 15.75 -10.15 20.34
N SER A 97 16.33 -9.08 19.76
CA SER A 97 15.65 -8.28 18.72
C SER A 97 15.36 -9.08 17.45
N SER A 98 15.99 -10.24 17.27
CA SER A 98 15.68 -11.19 16.22
C SER A 98 14.71 -12.31 16.65
N LYS A 99 14.17 -12.28 17.88
CA LYS A 99 13.14 -13.20 18.39
C LYS A 99 11.77 -12.51 18.52
N VAL A 100 11.33 -11.85 17.45
CA VAL A 100 9.94 -11.38 17.32
C VAL A 100 9.05 -12.51 16.80
N MET A 101 7.74 -12.40 16.92
CA MET A 101 6.82 -13.46 16.48
C MET A 101 7.02 -13.82 14.99
N ALA A 102 7.40 -12.85 14.15
CA ALA A 102 7.61 -13.08 12.72
C ALA A 102 8.86 -13.91 12.40
N THR A 103 9.86 -13.94 13.28
CA THR A 103 11.13 -14.65 13.06
C THR A 103 11.31 -15.87 13.96
N TRP A 104 10.49 -16.02 15.02
CA TRP A 104 10.66 -17.06 16.04
C TRP A 104 9.32 -17.67 16.49
N ASN A 105 9.23 -19.00 16.45
CA ASN A 105 8.17 -19.77 17.08
C ASN A 105 8.56 -20.10 18.52
N LYS A 106 7.87 -19.49 19.50
CA LYS A 106 8.13 -19.70 20.92
C LYS A 106 7.80 -21.12 21.40
N GLN A 107 6.74 -21.74 20.88
CA GLN A 107 6.31 -23.07 21.30
C GLN A 107 7.26 -24.17 20.81
N GLU A 108 7.71 -24.06 19.55
CA GLU A 108 8.60 -25.03 18.92
C GLU A 108 10.09 -24.74 19.15
N HIS A 109 10.42 -23.60 19.78
CA HIS A 109 11.78 -23.12 19.95
C HIS A 109 12.58 -23.11 18.63
N LYS A 110 11.96 -22.62 17.55
CA LYS A 110 12.53 -22.67 16.19
C LYS A 110 12.36 -21.35 15.45
N ARG A 111 13.33 -21.01 14.59
CA ARG A 111 13.22 -19.87 13.66
C ARG A 111 12.17 -20.13 12.58
N ARG A 112 11.37 -19.10 12.29
CA ARG A 112 10.40 -19.09 11.18
C ARG A 112 11.11 -18.72 9.88
N ASN A 113 10.61 -19.27 8.77
CA ASN A 113 11.00 -18.82 7.44
C ASN A 113 10.32 -17.48 7.13
N PRO A 114 10.95 -16.61 6.32
CA PRO A 114 10.27 -15.40 5.85
C PRO A 114 9.05 -15.75 5.01
N ALA A 115 8.03 -14.88 5.08
CA ALA A 115 6.94 -14.88 4.12
C ALA A 115 7.45 -14.56 2.70
N ALA A 116 6.71 -14.99 1.68
CA ALA A 116 7.04 -14.81 0.26
C ALA A 116 8.43 -15.35 -0.14
N LYS A 117 8.96 -16.33 0.60
CA LYS A 117 10.25 -16.98 0.30
C LYS A 117 10.26 -17.56 -1.11
N GLY A 118 11.22 -17.13 -1.93
CA GLY A 118 11.35 -17.58 -3.32
C GLY A 118 10.31 -17.01 -4.29
N ALA A 119 9.55 -15.99 -3.91
CA ALA A 119 8.60 -15.32 -4.81
C ALA A 119 9.31 -14.78 -6.05
N LYS A 120 8.74 -15.06 -7.22
CA LYS A 120 9.25 -14.61 -8.52
C LYS A 120 8.51 -13.35 -8.96
N MET A 121 9.13 -12.60 -9.87
CA MET A 121 8.52 -11.38 -10.43
C MET A 121 7.20 -11.66 -11.18
N THR A 122 7.01 -12.87 -11.68
CA THR A 122 5.75 -13.34 -12.27
C THR A 122 4.60 -13.45 -11.28
N ASP A 123 4.91 -13.50 -9.98
CA ASP A 123 3.92 -13.66 -8.92
C ASP A 123 3.41 -12.30 -8.43
N PHE A 124 3.96 -11.20 -8.95
CA PHE A 124 3.58 -9.85 -8.53
C PHE A 124 2.26 -9.45 -9.16
N ILE A 125 1.43 -8.81 -8.35
CA ILE A 125 0.15 -8.30 -8.80
C ILE A 125 0.38 -6.93 -9.42
N SER A 126 0.03 -6.79 -10.70
CA SER A 126 -0.01 -5.52 -11.41
C SER A 126 -1.44 -5.24 -11.80
N ILE A 127 -1.90 -4.01 -11.58
CA ILE A 127 -3.22 -3.57 -12.01
C ILE A 127 -3.06 -2.56 -13.16
N ASP A 128 -3.63 -2.86 -14.31
CA ASP A 128 -3.76 -1.98 -15.46
C ASP A 128 -5.18 -1.42 -15.53
N TYR A 129 -5.29 -0.10 -15.70
CA TYR A 129 -6.59 0.54 -15.66
C TYR A 129 -7.52 0.05 -16.77
N VAL A 130 -7.01 -0.16 -17.99
CA VAL A 130 -7.84 -0.54 -19.14
C VAL A 130 -8.20 -2.01 -19.09
N LYS A 131 -7.29 -2.87 -18.61
CA LYS A 131 -7.50 -4.32 -18.58
C LYS A 131 -8.30 -4.78 -17.35
N ASP A 132 -8.10 -4.14 -16.20
CA ASP A 132 -8.60 -4.66 -14.92
C ASP A 132 -9.68 -3.74 -14.32
N VAL A 133 -9.51 -2.42 -14.39
CA VAL A 133 -10.45 -1.46 -13.75
C VAL A 133 -11.62 -1.12 -14.67
N GLN A 134 -11.36 -0.75 -15.93
CA GLN A 134 -12.40 -0.31 -16.86
C GLN A 134 -13.49 -1.37 -17.08
N PRO A 135 -13.20 -2.67 -17.22
CA PRO A 135 -14.25 -3.68 -17.40
C PRO A 135 -15.20 -3.79 -16.21
N ILE A 136 -14.69 -3.56 -14.99
CA ILE A 136 -15.53 -3.47 -13.79
C ILE A 136 -16.47 -2.28 -13.92
N LEU A 137 -15.94 -1.09 -14.25
CA LEU A 137 -16.76 0.12 -14.41
C LEU A 137 -17.81 -0.04 -15.51
N ASP A 138 -17.44 -0.62 -16.66
CA ASP A 138 -18.34 -0.84 -17.79
C ASP A 138 -19.52 -1.74 -17.40
N LYS A 139 -19.24 -2.84 -16.70
CA LYS A 139 -20.25 -3.82 -16.30
C LYS A 139 -21.13 -3.33 -15.14
N LYS A 140 -20.57 -2.55 -14.21
CA LYS A 140 -21.15 -2.29 -12.89
C LYS A 140 -21.57 -0.85 -12.67
N CYS A 141 -21.01 0.10 -13.39
CA CYS A 141 -21.17 1.53 -13.11
C CYS A 141 -21.77 2.31 -14.29
N VAL A 142 -21.34 2.03 -15.53
CA VAL A 142 -21.69 2.83 -16.71
C VAL A 142 -23.19 2.94 -16.96
N LYS A 143 -23.99 1.92 -16.60
CA LYS A 143 -25.46 1.98 -16.72
C LYS A 143 -26.07 3.21 -16.00
N CYS A 144 -25.50 3.60 -14.86
CA CYS A 144 -25.94 4.76 -14.09
C CYS A 144 -25.01 5.98 -14.28
N HIS A 145 -23.76 5.75 -14.69
CA HIS A 145 -22.69 6.74 -14.80
C HIS A 145 -22.16 6.87 -16.25
N GLY A 146 -23.08 7.02 -17.20
CA GLY A 146 -22.78 7.12 -18.64
C GLY A 146 -22.41 8.53 -19.10
N SER A 147 -22.33 8.70 -20.44
CA SER A 147 -21.78 9.86 -21.18
C SER A 147 -22.50 11.21 -21.02
N HIS A 148 -23.52 11.28 -20.18
CA HIS A 148 -24.29 12.51 -19.91
C HIS A 148 -24.46 12.79 -18.41
N THR A 149 -23.66 12.12 -17.58
CA THR A 149 -23.69 12.29 -16.13
C THR A 149 -22.51 13.12 -15.66
N ALA A 150 -22.64 13.75 -14.49
CA ALA A 150 -21.54 14.51 -13.89
C ALA A 150 -20.29 13.65 -13.63
N LEU A 151 -20.52 12.35 -13.36
CA LEU A 151 -19.49 11.33 -13.20
C LEU A 151 -19.57 10.35 -14.37
N ASP A 152 -19.00 10.73 -15.52
CA ASP A 152 -18.91 9.87 -16.70
C ASP A 152 -17.78 8.83 -16.53
N LEU A 153 -18.17 7.56 -16.45
CA LEU A 153 -17.29 6.41 -16.26
C LEU A 153 -17.14 5.55 -17.52
N THR A 154 -17.52 6.08 -18.70
CA THR A 154 -17.37 5.35 -19.96
C THR A 154 -15.92 5.17 -20.39
N ALA A 155 -15.67 4.11 -21.16
CA ALA A 155 -14.38 3.82 -21.78
C ALA A 155 -14.07 4.69 -23.03
N GLU A 156 -14.78 5.80 -23.23
CA GLU A 156 -14.57 6.70 -24.37
C GLU A 156 -13.10 7.17 -24.41
N LYS A 157 -12.44 7.00 -25.57
CA LYS A 157 -11.05 7.43 -25.73
C LYS A 157 -10.98 8.96 -25.81
N THR A 158 -10.12 9.54 -24.99
CA THR A 158 -9.76 10.96 -25.02
C THR A 158 -8.40 11.14 -25.70
N LYS A 159 -7.83 12.36 -25.63
CA LYS A 159 -6.52 12.66 -26.20
C LYS A 159 -5.40 11.76 -25.67
N HIS A 160 -5.45 11.38 -24.39
CA HIS A 160 -4.36 10.65 -23.71
C HIS A 160 -4.80 9.40 -22.95
N TYR A 161 -6.06 9.36 -22.49
CA TYR A 161 -6.58 8.32 -21.60
C TYR A 161 -8.02 7.94 -21.98
N THR A 162 -8.75 7.25 -21.11
CA THR A 162 -10.21 7.12 -21.21
C THR A 162 -10.93 8.20 -20.41
N ARG A 163 -12.17 8.50 -20.78
CA ARG A 163 -13.02 9.49 -20.10
C ARG A 163 -13.17 9.19 -18.61
N SER A 164 -13.49 7.94 -18.27
CA SER A 164 -13.55 7.43 -16.90
C SER A 164 -12.30 7.73 -16.07
N TYR A 165 -11.11 7.49 -16.64
CA TYR A 165 -9.84 7.69 -15.94
C TYR A 165 -9.64 9.17 -15.61
N GLU A 166 -9.90 10.04 -16.60
CA GLU A 166 -9.82 11.48 -16.41
C GLU A 166 -10.86 12.00 -15.43
N THR A 167 -12.07 11.45 -15.45
CA THR A 167 -13.16 11.79 -14.53
C THR A 167 -12.80 11.44 -13.09
N LEU A 168 -12.27 10.24 -12.84
CA LEU A 168 -11.81 9.82 -11.50
C LEU A 168 -10.63 10.65 -11.00
N HIS A 169 -9.84 11.22 -11.92
CA HIS A 169 -8.69 12.07 -11.61
C HIS A 169 -9.03 13.58 -11.47
N ARG A 170 -10.31 13.97 -11.54
CA ARG A 170 -10.70 15.38 -11.43
C ARG A 170 -10.38 15.95 -10.05
N LEU A 171 -9.82 17.16 -10.05
CA LEU A 171 -9.61 17.93 -8.84
C LEU A 171 -10.94 18.27 -8.18
N LYS A 172 -10.94 18.35 -6.85
CA LYS A 172 -12.09 18.82 -6.08
C LYS A 172 -12.39 20.29 -6.40
N GLU A 173 -11.34 21.10 -6.43
CA GLU A 173 -11.38 22.53 -6.81
C GLU A 173 -10.36 22.78 -7.94
N PRO A 174 -10.80 22.81 -9.21
CA PRO A 174 -9.91 22.91 -10.37
C PRO A 174 -8.99 24.14 -10.36
N ASP A 175 -9.47 25.27 -9.85
CA ASP A 175 -8.75 26.55 -9.88
C ASP A 175 -7.91 26.81 -8.62
N SER A 176 -7.89 25.87 -7.67
CA SER A 176 -7.16 26.02 -6.40
C SER A 176 -5.63 25.96 -6.54
N GLY A 177 -5.12 25.45 -7.66
CA GLY A 177 -3.71 25.09 -7.83
C GLY A 177 -3.26 23.87 -7.01
N ASN A 178 -4.16 23.29 -6.22
CA ASN A 178 -3.89 22.10 -5.43
C ASN A 178 -4.14 20.81 -6.23
N PHE A 179 -3.13 20.39 -6.99
CA PHE A 179 -3.20 19.17 -7.81
C PHE A 179 -3.26 17.86 -7.00
N ALA A 180 -3.11 17.93 -5.67
CA ALA A 180 -3.24 16.79 -4.78
C ALA A 180 -4.69 16.47 -4.42
N ASP A 181 -5.54 17.49 -4.34
CA ASP A 181 -6.89 17.34 -3.80
C ASP A 181 -7.86 16.95 -4.91
N LYS A 182 -8.06 15.64 -5.03
CA LYS A 182 -8.98 15.05 -5.98
C LYS A 182 -10.31 14.71 -5.36
N LYS A 183 -11.36 14.82 -6.16
CA LYS A 183 -12.73 14.63 -5.70
C LYS A 183 -13.03 13.18 -5.31
N SER A 184 -12.53 12.22 -6.08
CA SER A 184 -12.98 10.83 -5.99
C SER A 184 -11.95 9.89 -5.38
N ILE A 185 -10.66 10.10 -5.64
CA ILE A 185 -9.58 9.17 -5.24
C ILE A 185 -8.48 9.93 -4.52
N ASN A 186 -7.81 9.28 -3.56
CA ASN A 186 -6.57 9.79 -2.98
C ASN A 186 -5.38 9.00 -3.54
N GLU A 187 -5.04 9.26 -4.79
CA GLU A 187 -3.90 8.59 -5.40
C GLU A 187 -2.57 9.15 -4.91
N ARG A 188 -2.49 10.43 -4.52
CA ARG A 188 -1.22 11.10 -4.22
C ARG A 188 -0.53 10.51 -3.00
N GLU A 189 -1.31 10.21 -1.98
CA GLU A 189 -0.80 9.51 -0.79
C GLU A 189 -0.84 7.99 -0.98
N ALA A 190 -1.46 7.53 -2.07
CA ALA A 190 -1.72 6.14 -2.41
C ALA A 190 -2.48 5.42 -1.29
N LEU A 191 -3.59 6.05 -0.85
CA LEU A 191 -4.42 5.62 0.28
C LEU A 191 -5.88 5.47 -0.14
N SER A 192 -6.26 4.25 -0.51
CA SER A 192 -7.65 3.86 -0.76
C SER A 192 -8.55 4.02 0.47
N SER A 193 -7.99 3.96 1.69
CA SER A 193 -8.72 4.22 2.94
C SER A 193 -9.19 5.67 3.08
N GLN A 194 -8.59 6.60 2.33
CA GLN A 194 -8.94 8.03 2.31
C GLN A 194 -9.55 8.43 0.95
N SER A 195 -10.08 7.46 0.21
CA SER A 195 -10.70 7.66 -1.10
C SER A 195 -12.21 7.71 -0.98
N ALA A 196 -12.82 8.85 -1.31
CA ALA A 196 -14.26 9.03 -1.30
C ALA A 196 -14.98 7.98 -2.19
N LEU A 197 -14.35 7.55 -3.28
CA LEU A 197 -14.85 6.47 -4.12
C LEU A 197 -14.98 5.17 -3.32
N ILE A 198 -13.93 4.76 -2.60
CA ILE A 198 -13.94 3.49 -1.87
C ILE A 198 -14.96 3.53 -0.75
N ASP A 199 -15.07 4.64 -0.03
CA ASP A 199 -16.09 4.80 1.01
C ASP A 199 -17.51 4.67 0.43
N LEU A 200 -17.78 5.25 -0.74
CA LEU A 200 -19.07 5.11 -1.45
C LEU A 200 -19.34 3.68 -1.90
N LEU A 201 -18.32 2.96 -2.38
CA LEU A 201 -18.45 1.57 -2.82
C LEU A 201 -18.75 0.60 -1.66
N MET A 202 -18.34 0.95 -0.44
CA MET A 202 -18.64 0.18 0.77
C MET A 202 -20.04 0.44 1.34
N THR A 203 -20.78 1.42 0.81
CA THR A 203 -22.17 1.67 1.22
C THR A 203 -23.15 0.64 0.62
N GLN A 204 -24.33 0.53 1.22
CA GLN A 204 -25.38 -0.39 0.74
C GLN A 204 -25.82 -0.11 -0.71
N GLN A 205 -25.68 1.13 -1.19
CA GLN A 205 -26.08 1.52 -2.55
C GLN A 205 -25.23 0.85 -3.64
N HIS A 206 -23.99 0.45 -3.33
CA HIS A 206 -23.03 -0.12 -4.29
C HIS A 206 -22.60 -1.56 -3.94
N ARG A 207 -23.34 -2.25 -3.06
CA ARG A 207 -23.01 -3.59 -2.53
C ARG A 207 -23.20 -4.75 -3.52
N TYR A 208 -23.08 -4.50 -4.82
CA TYR A 208 -23.22 -5.50 -5.90
C TYR A 208 -21.88 -5.81 -6.59
N LEU A 209 -20.79 -5.20 -6.11
CA LEU A 209 -19.42 -5.58 -6.43
C LEU A 209 -19.04 -6.86 -5.69
N THR A 210 -18.28 -7.74 -6.32
CA THR A 210 -17.63 -8.84 -5.62
C THR A 210 -16.45 -8.31 -4.80
N ASP A 211 -16.01 -9.08 -3.79
CA ASP A 211 -14.85 -8.71 -2.98
C ASP A 211 -13.57 -8.56 -3.83
N GLU A 212 -13.44 -9.33 -4.91
CA GLU A 212 -12.32 -9.25 -5.85
C GLU A 212 -12.38 -8.00 -6.73
N GLU A 213 -13.56 -7.63 -7.22
CA GLU A 213 -13.77 -6.39 -7.99
C GLU A 213 -13.45 -5.17 -7.11
N LEU A 214 -13.93 -5.16 -5.87
CA LEU A 214 -13.62 -4.10 -4.90
C LEU A 214 -12.13 -4.05 -4.57
N LEU A 215 -11.51 -5.21 -4.32
CA LEU A 215 -10.08 -5.29 -4.01
C LEU A 215 -9.20 -4.82 -5.19
N THR A 216 -9.64 -5.05 -6.43
CA THR A 216 -8.97 -4.53 -7.63
C THR A 216 -8.96 -3.01 -7.65
N LEU A 217 -10.09 -2.37 -7.33
CA LEU A 217 -10.19 -0.91 -7.24
C LEU A 217 -9.37 -0.34 -6.09
N ILE A 218 -9.41 -0.98 -4.92
CA ILE A 218 -8.59 -0.64 -3.75
C ILE A 218 -7.10 -0.66 -4.13
N ARG A 219 -6.63 -1.79 -4.66
CA ARG A 219 -5.23 -1.98 -5.05
C ARG A 219 -4.79 -1.00 -6.13
N TRP A 220 -5.65 -0.72 -7.11
CA TRP A 220 -5.35 0.26 -8.15
C TRP A 220 -5.05 1.65 -7.55
N ILE A 221 -5.84 2.10 -6.57
CA ILE A 221 -5.58 3.38 -5.87
C ILE A 221 -4.32 3.28 -5.01
N ASP A 222 -4.16 2.20 -4.25
CA ASP A 222 -3.01 2.00 -3.33
C ASP A 222 -1.67 1.90 -4.04
N ILE A 223 -1.63 1.49 -5.31
CA ILE A 223 -0.41 1.53 -6.13
C ILE A 223 -0.22 2.85 -6.89
N GLY A 224 -1.11 3.83 -6.70
CA GLY A 224 -0.98 5.19 -7.22
C GLY A 224 -1.84 5.51 -8.44
N ALA A 225 -2.91 4.75 -8.68
CA ALA A 225 -3.94 4.97 -9.70
C ALA A 225 -3.39 5.23 -11.11
N THR A 226 -2.35 4.50 -11.50
CA THR A 226 -1.72 4.67 -12.82
C THR A 226 -2.61 4.13 -13.94
N PHE A 227 -2.53 4.75 -15.13
CA PHE A 227 -3.29 4.27 -16.28
C PHE A 227 -2.80 2.93 -16.84
N LYS A 228 -1.47 2.71 -16.82
CA LYS A 228 -0.86 1.45 -17.29
C LYS A 228 -0.24 0.71 -16.12
N GLY A 229 -0.40 -0.61 -16.11
CA GLY A 229 0.28 -1.51 -15.19
C GLY A 229 1.80 -1.59 -15.42
N VAL A 230 2.48 -2.29 -14.53
CA VAL A 230 3.92 -2.59 -14.63
C VAL A 230 4.20 -3.60 -15.74
N PHE A 231 3.34 -4.60 -15.90
CA PHE A 231 3.46 -5.68 -16.90
C PHE A 231 2.43 -5.54 -18.04
#